data_AF-A0A7J7IDQ5-F1
#
_entry.id   AF-A0A7J7IDQ5-F1
#
_cell.length_a   1.000
_cell.length_b   1.000
_cell.length_c   1.000
_cell.angle_alpha   90.00
_cell.angle_beta   90.00
_cell.angle_gamma   90.00
#
_symmetry.space_group_name_H-M   'P 1'
#
loop_
_entity.id
_entity.type
_entity.pdbx_description
1 polymer ?
#
loop_
_entity_poly.entity_id
_entity_poly.type
_entity_poly.pdbx_seq_one_letter_code
_entity_poly.pdbx_strand_id
1 'polypeptide(L)'
;MNGGRTGSGETVRQRVPATARLAAGSTSLSWSASTQRSQVVTPLPVISQSVPELDRSTLARREYVNREAERRAAEYTRVRELRFFVGTFNVNAKPPVFDLSPLLRDHKTPTPTQDVLWDSWAGTNGATLSNVNARAKTTIAEASTDFGDVLIFGFQEVQKLSGTAAVITDESQGRPWRDSVQALLDTNGSYVCLVQRQLVGILLLIFVRADHANAVHNIQITSAGTGIAGVGGNKGGVAARFQLYDTNICCVCCHLSAHEQNLEKRNGEYRAIMERVLFTPLGDDGANPTPLVSSYPGTYPLPQATTILDHDVVFFFGDLNYRVALRSEEVLRCIEAADWPYLASHDQLNSCRSMGFAFEPFSEAPLHFAPDL
;
A
#
# COMPACT_ATOMS: atom_id res chain seq x y z
N MET A 1 18.90 -37.21 47.76
CA MET A 1 17.84 -36.49 48.47
C MET A 1 17.30 -35.45 47.50
N ASN A 2 16.22 -35.80 46.78
CA ASN A 2 14.88 -35.15 46.83
C ASN A 2 14.92 -33.66 46.43
N GLY A 3 14.25 -33.13 45.42
CA GLY A 3 13.03 -33.42 44.63
C GLY A 3 12.55 -32.02 44.16
N GLY A 4 12.16 -31.73 42.92
CA GLY A 4 10.97 -32.20 42.20
C GLY A 4 9.79 -31.22 42.32
N ARG A 5 9.44 -30.52 41.21
CA ARG A 5 8.15 -29.86 40.79
C ARG A 5 8.40 -28.46 40.21
N THR A 6 8.32 -28.23 38.89
CA THR A 6 7.15 -28.11 37.98
C THR A 6 6.20 -26.96 38.28
N GLY A 7 6.14 -26.00 37.34
CA GLY A 7 5.16 -24.91 37.29
C GLY A 7 5.15 -24.28 35.90
N SER A 8 4.47 -24.94 34.97
CA SER A 8 4.13 -24.48 33.62
C SER A 8 3.12 -23.34 33.66
N GLY A 9 3.39 -22.24 32.95
CA GLY A 9 2.46 -21.13 32.71
C GLY A 9 2.31 -20.87 31.22
N GLU A 10 1.78 -21.82 30.46
CA GLU A 10 1.33 -21.58 29.09
C GLU A 10 0.08 -20.71 29.13
N THR A 11 0.18 -19.50 28.60
CA THR A 11 -0.99 -18.63 28.38
C THR A 11 -1.61 -19.02 27.05
N VAL A 12 -2.62 -19.89 27.10
CA VAL A 12 -3.44 -20.26 25.94
C VAL A 12 -4.28 -19.05 25.53
N ARG A 13 -3.89 -18.36 24.46
CA ARG A 13 -4.78 -17.42 23.76
C ARG A 13 -5.62 -18.20 22.75
N GLN A 14 -6.82 -18.60 23.16
CA GLN A 14 -7.86 -19.05 22.23
C GLN A 14 -8.27 -17.89 21.32
N ARG A 15 -8.01 -18.01 20.01
CA ARG A 15 -8.70 -17.21 18.99
C ARG A 15 -10.08 -17.83 18.76
N VAL A 16 -11.12 -17.11 19.14
CA VAL A 16 -12.51 -17.40 18.76
C VAL A 16 -12.76 -16.81 17.38
N PRO A 17 -13.26 -17.57 16.38
CA PRO A 17 -13.66 -17.01 15.10
C PRO A 17 -14.88 -16.09 15.28
N ALA A 18 -14.76 -14.82 14.85
CA ALA A 18 -15.86 -13.87 14.83
C ALA A 18 -16.83 -14.21 13.70
N THR A 19 -17.91 -14.93 14.01
CA THR A 19 -19.08 -15.05 13.12
C THR A 19 -20.00 -13.84 13.35
N ALA A 20 -19.91 -12.82 12.50
CA ALA A 20 -20.88 -11.74 12.47
C ALA A 20 -22.17 -12.23 11.79
N ARG A 21 -23.22 -12.42 12.59
CA ARG A 21 -24.60 -12.61 12.10
C ARG A 21 -25.21 -11.24 11.82
N LEU A 22 -25.59 -10.98 10.57
CA LEU A 22 -26.45 -9.86 10.18
C LEU A 22 -27.84 -10.03 10.80
N ALA A 23 -28.19 -9.15 11.74
CA ALA A 23 -29.55 -8.99 12.23
C ALA A 23 -30.28 -7.99 11.32
N ALA A 24 -31.34 -8.45 10.66
CA ALA A 24 -32.24 -7.63 9.86
C ALA A 24 -33.08 -6.72 10.80
N GLY A 25 -32.82 -5.42 10.77
CA GLY A 25 -33.66 -4.39 11.37
C GLY A 25 -34.55 -3.77 10.30
N SER A 26 -35.87 -3.94 10.45
CA SER A 26 -36.89 -3.35 9.59
C SER A 26 -37.06 -1.85 9.88
N THR A 27 -36.92 -1.01 8.86
CA THR A 27 -37.50 0.35 8.87
C THR A 27 -38.19 0.60 7.54
N SER A 28 -39.51 0.74 7.62
CA SER A 28 -40.44 1.04 6.52
C SER A 28 -40.32 2.50 6.08
N LEU A 29 -40.13 2.73 4.78
CA LEU A 29 -40.42 4.00 4.12
C LEU A 29 -41.26 3.73 2.88
N SER A 30 -42.49 4.25 2.90
CA SER A 30 -43.50 4.12 1.86
C SER A 30 -43.22 5.06 0.69
N TRP A 31 -43.27 4.54 -0.54
CA TRP A 31 -43.40 5.32 -1.77
C TRP A 31 -44.60 4.85 -2.58
N SER A 32 -45.39 5.81 -3.05
CA SER A 32 -46.63 5.65 -3.80
C SER A 32 -46.40 5.10 -5.21
N ALA A 33 -47.13 4.04 -5.56
CA ALA A 33 -47.08 3.39 -6.87
C ALA A 33 -47.87 4.19 -7.94
N SER A 34 -47.22 4.48 -9.07
CA SER A 34 -47.89 4.84 -10.33
C SER A 34 -47.96 3.62 -11.24
N THR A 35 -49.17 3.35 -11.72
CA THR A 35 -49.61 2.24 -12.57
C THR A 35 -48.81 2.08 -13.87
N GLN A 36 -48.24 0.89 -14.10
CA GLN A 36 -47.88 0.45 -15.45
C GLN A 36 -48.22 -1.03 -15.65
N ARG A 37 -48.71 -1.31 -16.86
CA ARG A 37 -49.46 -2.50 -17.29
C ARG A 37 -48.69 -3.81 -17.16
N SER A 38 -49.39 -4.83 -16.69
CA SER A 38 -48.98 -6.24 -16.65
C SER A 38 -48.60 -6.77 -18.05
N GLN A 39 -47.34 -7.14 -18.24
CA GLN A 39 -46.96 -8.21 -19.16
C GLN A 39 -46.68 -9.45 -18.33
N VAL A 40 -47.42 -10.52 -18.62
CA VAL A 40 -47.22 -11.84 -18.02
C VAL A 40 -45.89 -12.39 -18.56
N VAL A 41 -44.82 -12.24 -17.78
CA VAL A 41 -43.58 -12.97 -18.01
C VAL A 41 -43.75 -14.34 -17.37
N THR A 42 -43.82 -15.38 -18.19
CA THR A 42 -43.74 -16.76 -17.71
C THR A 42 -42.37 -16.95 -17.04
N PRO A 43 -42.30 -17.42 -15.77
CA PRO A 43 -41.01 -17.67 -15.15
C PRO A 43 -40.30 -18.80 -15.90
N LEU A 44 -39.06 -18.55 -16.32
CA LEU A 44 -38.17 -19.60 -16.79
C LEU A 44 -38.02 -20.66 -15.68
N PRO A 45 -37.91 -21.95 -16.03
CA PRO A 45 -37.78 -23.00 -15.03
C PRO A 45 -36.53 -22.73 -14.18
N VAL A 46 -36.73 -22.62 -12.87
CA VAL A 46 -35.64 -22.66 -11.89
C VAL A 46 -35.06 -24.06 -11.97
N ILE A 47 -34.01 -24.24 -12.77
CA ILE A 47 -33.16 -25.42 -12.65
C ILE A 47 -32.41 -25.23 -11.34
N SER A 48 -32.88 -25.89 -10.28
CA SER A 48 -32.06 -26.06 -9.08
C SER A 48 -30.93 -27.02 -9.46
N GLN A 49 -29.86 -26.47 -10.04
CA GLN A 49 -28.61 -27.21 -10.13
C GLN A 49 -28.09 -27.30 -8.70
N SER A 50 -28.21 -28.49 -8.11
CA SER A 50 -27.50 -28.84 -6.90
C SER A 50 -26.02 -28.60 -7.16
N VAL A 51 -25.45 -27.60 -6.49
CA VAL A 51 -24.00 -27.55 -6.28
C VAL A 51 -23.66 -28.92 -5.68
N PRO A 52 -22.70 -29.69 -6.22
CA PRO A 52 -22.35 -30.98 -5.64
C PRO A 52 -21.97 -30.74 -4.18
N GLU A 53 -22.80 -31.22 -3.25
CA GLU A 53 -22.46 -31.25 -1.84
C GLU A 53 -21.17 -32.08 -1.75
N LEU A 54 -20.05 -31.41 -1.50
CA LEU A 54 -18.78 -32.08 -1.34
C LEU A 54 -18.97 -33.11 -0.21
N ASP A 55 -18.80 -34.40 -0.53
CA ASP A 55 -19.07 -35.49 0.42
C ASP A 55 -18.36 -35.18 1.76
N ARG A 56 -19.10 -35.30 2.87
CA ARG A 56 -18.58 -35.04 4.23
C ARG A 56 -17.29 -35.82 4.49
N SER A 57 -17.13 -37.00 3.89
CA SER A 57 -15.89 -37.79 3.97
C SER A 57 -14.69 -37.11 3.29
N THR A 58 -14.92 -36.42 2.18
CA THR A 58 -13.92 -35.69 1.41
C THR A 58 -13.52 -34.39 2.12
N LEU A 59 -14.48 -33.67 2.69
CA LEU A 59 -14.21 -32.48 3.50
C LEU A 59 -13.40 -32.85 4.75
N ALA A 60 -13.82 -33.87 5.49
CA ALA A 60 -13.12 -34.35 6.68
C ALA A 60 -11.70 -34.83 6.36
N ARG A 61 -11.50 -35.49 5.20
CA ARG A 61 -10.17 -35.88 4.72
C ARG A 61 -9.30 -34.66 4.40
N ARG A 62 -9.84 -33.64 3.74
CA ARG A 62 -9.10 -32.41 3.42
C ARG A 62 -8.70 -31.65 4.68
N GLU A 63 -9.61 -31.53 5.65
CA GLU A 63 -9.31 -30.93 6.96
C GLU A 63 -8.22 -31.70 7.72
N TYR A 64 -8.29 -33.03 7.72
CA TYR A 64 -7.26 -33.88 8.33
C TYR A 64 -5.90 -33.66 7.66
N VAL A 65 -5.85 -33.67 6.32
CA VAL A 65 -4.62 -33.48 5.55
C VAL A 65 -4.03 -32.09 5.81
N ASN A 66 -4.83 -31.03 5.76
CA ASN A 66 -4.37 -29.68 6.05
C ASN A 66 -3.80 -29.56 7.46
N ARG A 67 -4.48 -30.14 8.45
CA ARG A 67 -4.00 -30.14 9.84
C ARG A 67 -2.69 -30.91 10.01
N GLU A 68 -2.55 -32.08 9.38
CA GLU A 68 -1.28 -32.83 9.44
C GLU A 68 -0.16 -32.15 8.65
N ALA A 69 -0.48 -31.48 7.55
CA ALA A 69 0.46 -30.63 6.82
C ALA A 69 0.94 -29.49 7.74
N GLU A 70 0.03 -28.70 8.31
CA GLU A 70 0.35 -27.64 9.28
C GLU A 70 1.20 -28.14 10.45
N ARG A 71 0.87 -29.30 11.03
CA ARG A 71 1.66 -29.92 12.12
C ARG A 71 3.09 -30.25 11.69
N ARG A 72 3.29 -30.56 10.41
CA ARG A 72 4.58 -30.92 9.81
C ARG A 72 5.20 -29.77 9.00
N ALA A 73 4.67 -28.55 9.11
CA ALA A 73 5.12 -27.41 8.31
C ALA A 73 6.63 -27.17 8.39
N ALA A 74 7.24 -27.39 9.56
CA ALA A 74 8.69 -27.26 9.74
C ALA A 74 9.53 -28.20 8.85
N GLU A 75 8.96 -29.28 8.31
CA GLU A 75 9.65 -30.21 7.41
C GLU A 75 9.80 -29.66 5.98
N TYR A 76 8.92 -28.74 5.56
CA TYR A 76 8.85 -28.27 4.16
C TYR A 76 8.74 -26.75 4.00
N THR A 77 8.56 -26.00 5.09
CA THR A 77 8.56 -24.53 5.10
C THR A 77 9.87 -24.00 5.65
N ARG A 78 10.40 -22.94 5.04
CA ARG A 78 11.55 -22.19 5.56
C ARG A 78 11.18 -20.73 5.70
N VAL A 79 11.32 -20.18 6.89
CA VAL A 79 11.14 -18.74 7.13
C VAL A 79 12.45 -18.04 6.79
N ARG A 80 12.34 -16.97 6.01
CA ARG A 80 13.45 -16.05 5.73
C ARG A 80 13.02 -14.66 6.19
N GLU A 81 13.91 -13.99 6.89
CA GLU A 81 13.72 -12.58 7.20
C GLU A 81 14.19 -11.75 6.00
N LEU A 82 13.31 -10.87 5.51
CA LEU A 82 13.60 -9.93 4.44
C LEU A 82 13.36 -8.52 4.95
N ARG A 83 14.22 -7.59 4.57
CA ARG A 83 14.10 -6.17 4.89
C ARG A 83 13.49 -5.43 3.72
N PHE A 84 12.46 -4.66 4.05
CA PHE A 84 11.76 -3.80 3.13
C PHE A 84 12.12 -2.35 3.42
N PHE A 85 12.44 -1.60 2.37
CA PHE A 85 12.45 -0.15 2.40
C PHE A 85 11.18 0.35 1.71
N VAL A 86 10.48 1.30 2.32
CA VAL A 86 9.34 2.00 1.71
C VAL A 86 9.56 3.49 1.86
N GLY A 87 9.71 4.18 0.72
CA GLY A 87 9.90 5.62 0.66
C GLY A 87 8.80 6.29 -0.17
N THR A 88 8.39 7.48 0.26
CA THR A 88 7.45 8.32 -0.50
C THR A 88 8.02 9.72 -0.68
N PHE A 89 7.74 10.36 -1.82
CA PHE A 89 8.17 11.74 -2.07
C PHE A 89 7.26 12.46 -3.08
N ASN A 90 6.59 13.53 -2.65
CA ASN A 90 5.98 14.49 -3.56
C ASN A 90 7.08 15.42 -4.14
N VAL A 91 7.34 15.29 -5.43
CA VAL A 91 8.46 15.96 -6.10
C VAL A 91 8.08 17.29 -6.74
N ASN A 92 6.82 17.72 -6.60
CA ASN A 92 6.32 19.03 -7.06
C ASN A 92 6.74 19.36 -8.51
N ALA A 93 6.60 18.39 -9.42
CA ALA A 93 6.97 18.46 -10.83
C ALA A 93 8.43 18.85 -11.11
N LYS A 94 9.33 18.68 -10.14
CA LYS A 94 10.77 18.91 -10.31
C LYS A 94 11.45 17.62 -10.84
N PRO A 95 12.53 17.77 -11.63
CA PRO A 95 13.36 16.63 -12.04
C PRO A 95 14.27 16.13 -10.90
N PRO A 96 14.78 14.89 -10.95
CA PRO A 96 15.70 14.32 -9.96
C PRO A 96 17.13 14.85 -10.15
N VAL A 97 17.36 16.11 -9.80
CA VAL A 97 18.65 16.80 -9.98
C VAL A 97 19.60 16.67 -8.77
N PHE A 98 19.23 15.87 -7.77
CA PHE A 98 19.93 15.75 -6.50
C PHE A 98 20.21 14.29 -6.15
N ASP A 99 21.15 14.10 -5.24
CA ASP A 99 21.50 12.78 -4.72
C ASP A 99 20.33 12.19 -3.91
N LEU A 100 19.83 11.03 -4.34
CA LEU A 100 18.75 10.30 -3.67
C LEU A 100 19.27 9.40 -2.54
N SER A 101 20.59 9.24 -2.38
CA SER A 101 21.20 8.44 -1.32
C SER A 101 20.68 8.75 0.09
N PRO A 102 20.41 10.01 0.47
CA PRO A 102 19.85 10.32 1.79
C PRO A 102 18.47 9.72 2.04
N LEU A 103 17.65 9.49 0.99
CA LEU A 103 16.34 8.84 1.13
C LEU A 103 16.48 7.38 1.57
N LEU A 104 17.61 6.74 1.26
CA LEU A 104 17.89 5.33 1.56
C LEU A 104 18.65 5.12 2.88
N ARG A 105 18.98 6.19 3.62
CA ARG A 105 19.71 6.06 4.89
C ARG A 105 18.76 5.69 6.02
N ASP A 106 19.22 4.80 6.90
CA ASP A 106 18.50 4.47 8.15
C ASP A 106 18.40 5.72 9.04
N HIS A 107 17.18 6.20 9.28
CA HIS A 107 16.89 7.37 10.11
C HIS A 107 17.10 7.13 11.62
N LYS A 108 17.56 5.94 12.05
CA LYS A 108 17.88 5.65 13.46
C LYS A 108 18.96 6.55 14.05
N THR A 109 19.75 7.23 13.24
CA THR A 109 20.62 8.32 13.68
C THR A 109 20.02 9.67 13.30
N PRO A 110 19.42 10.43 14.26
CA PRO A 110 19.04 11.82 14.01
C PRO A 110 20.32 12.60 13.74
N THR A 111 20.57 12.94 12.47
CA THR A 111 21.62 13.88 12.11
C THR A 111 20.93 15.23 11.82
N PRO A 112 21.59 16.38 12.07
CA PRO A 112 21.01 17.72 11.88
C PRO A 112 20.75 18.09 10.39
N THR A 113 20.52 17.12 9.51
CA THR A 113 20.63 17.27 8.06
C THR A 113 19.32 17.15 7.29
N GLN A 114 18.19 16.91 7.95
CA GLN A 114 16.89 17.02 7.26
C GLN A 114 16.65 18.50 6.83
N ASP A 115 17.03 19.45 7.70
CA ASP A 115 16.97 20.89 7.42
C ASP A 115 17.92 21.34 6.29
N VAL A 116 19.11 20.73 6.18
CA VAL A 116 20.12 21.12 5.18
C VAL A 116 19.73 20.69 3.75
N LEU A 117 19.08 19.54 3.60
CA LEU A 117 18.51 19.11 2.31
C LEU A 117 17.28 19.95 1.95
N TRP A 118 16.49 20.36 2.95
CA TRP A 118 15.30 21.20 2.76
C TRP A 118 15.63 22.62 2.30
N ASP A 119 16.63 23.28 2.89
CA ASP A 119 17.06 24.63 2.51
C ASP A 119 17.61 24.70 1.08
N SER A 120 18.27 23.62 0.63
CA SER A 120 18.68 23.45 -0.76
C SER A 120 17.48 23.30 -1.72
N TRP A 121 16.36 22.73 -1.26
CA TRP A 121 15.16 22.47 -2.05
C TRP A 121 14.24 23.70 -2.16
N ALA A 122 14.16 24.51 -1.09
CA ALA A 122 13.35 25.72 -0.99
C ALA A 122 13.99 26.96 -1.65
N GLY A 123 15.26 26.88 -2.07
CA GLY A 123 15.95 27.94 -2.80
C GLY A 123 16.41 29.12 -1.93
N THR A 124 16.59 28.92 -0.63
CA THR A 124 16.76 30.02 0.32
C THR A 124 18.17 30.58 0.47
N ASN A 125 19.26 29.98 -0.06
CA ASN A 125 20.59 30.62 -0.08
C ASN A 125 21.55 30.03 -1.13
N GLY A 126 21.72 30.73 -2.27
CA GLY A 126 22.64 30.34 -3.35
C GLY A 126 24.14 30.46 -3.02
N ALA A 127 24.52 30.87 -1.80
CA ALA A 127 25.91 31.16 -1.43
C ALA A 127 26.64 30.02 -0.67
N THR A 128 25.94 28.94 -0.27
CA THR A 128 26.52 27.90 0.61
C THR A 128 26.82 26.57 -0.10
N LEU A 129 26.59 26.46 -1.41
CA LEU A 129 26.73 25.20 -2.17
C LEU A 129 28.18 24.70 -2.31
N SER A 130 29.18 25.57 -2.22
CA SER A 130 30.60 25.19 -2.40
C SER A 130 31.21 24.54 -1.15
N ASN A 131 30.83 24.98 0.05
CA ASN A 131 31.40 24.49 1.31
C ASN A 131 30.70 23.23 1.86
N VAL A 132 29.42 23.02 1.52
CA VAL A 132 28.65 21.83 1.91
C VAL A 132 29.13 20.58 1.15
N ASN A 133 29.47 20.72 -0.13
CA ASN A 133 30.04 19.64 -0.94
C ASN A 133 31.40 19.13 -0.43
N ALA A 134 32.18 19.98 0.22
CA ALA A 134 33.49 19.59 0.78
C ALA A 134 33.35 18.81 2.10
N ARG A 135 32.39 19.19 2.96
CA ARG A 135 32.16 18.53 4.25
C ARG A 135 31.32 17.25 4.11
N ALA A 136 30.39 17.21 3.16
CA ALA A 136 29.66 15.99 2.80
C ALA A 136 30.60 14.91 2.25
N LYS A 137 31.62 15.29 1.45
CA LYS A 137 32.62 14.36 0.92
C LYS A 137 33.44 13.63 1.99
N THR A 138 33.64 14.22 3.16
CA THR A 138 34.49 13.63 4.22
C THR A 138 33.75 12.59 5.07
N THR A 139 32.41 12.57 5.04
CA THR A 139 31.57 11.62 5.80
C THR A 139 30.98 10.49 4.92
N ILE A 140 31.41 10.36 3.66
CA ILE A 140 30.96 9.30 2.73
C ILE A 140 31.75 8.00 2.90
N ALA A 141 32.81 8.00 3.69
CA ALA A 141 33.46 6.76 4.09
C ALA A 141 32.56 6.05 5.12
N GLU A 142 32.00 4.90 4.73
CA GLU A 142 31.14 3.99 5.52
C GLU A 142 29.61 4.18 5.44
N ALA A 143 29.08 4.70 4.31
CA ALA A 143 27.66 4.50 4.03
C ALA A 143 27.39 3.01 3.77
N SER A 144 26.53 2.39 4.60
CA SER A 144 26.05 1.00 4.42
C SER A 144 25.66 0.76 2.96
N THR A 145 26.26 -0.23 2.32
CA THR A 145 25.92 -0.70 0.96
C THR A 145 24.67 -1.58 0.95
N ASP A 146 23.97 -1.67 2.07
CA ASP A 146 22.91 -2.64 2.26
C ASP A 146 21.58 -1.93 2.52
N PHE A 147 20.89 -1.61 1.42
CA PHE A 147 19.62 -0.88 1.43
C PHE A 147 18.41 -1.77 1.77
N GLY A 148 18.57 -3.08 1.84
CA GLY A 148 17.49 -4.04 2.07
C GLY A 148 17.35 -5.07 0.96
N ASP A 149 16.28 -5.86 1.01
CA ASP A 149 16.02 -6.94 0.05
C ASP A 149 14.98 -6.51 -1.00
N VAL A 150 14.00 -5.69 -0.59
CA VAL A 150 12.96 -5.12 -1.45
C VAL A 150 12.84 -3.63 -1.17
N LEU A 151 12.94 -2.80 -2.21
CA LEU A 151 12.87 -1.34 -2.11
C LEU A 151 11.66 -0.83 -2.88
N ILE A 152 10.79 -0.11 -2.19
CA ILE A 152 9.51 0.37 -2.71
C ILE A 152 9.54 1.90 -2.66
N PHE A 153 9.34 2.55 -3.80
CA PHE A 153 9.33 4.02 -3.90
C PHE A 153 8.01 4.49 -4.51
N GLY A 154 7.41 5.49 -3.89
CA GLY A 154 6.23 6.19 -4.38
C GLY A 154 6.53 7.66 -4.59
N PHE A 155 6.41 8.13 -5.82
CA PHE A 155 6.54 9.55 -6.11
C PHE A 155 5.19 10.16 -6.46
N GLN A 156 4.96 11.40 -6.03
CA GLN A 156 3.78 12.18 -6.39
C GLN A 156 4.20 13.46 -7.11
N GLU A 157 3.34 13.96 -7.98
CA GLU A 157 3.60 15.12 -8.84
C GLU A 157 4.83 14.97 -9.72
N VAL A 158 5.18 13.77 -10.19
CA VAL A 158 6.30 13.62 -11.15
C VAL A 158 6.06 14.37 -12.47
N GLN A 159 4.81 14.68 -12.79
CA GLN A 159 4.42 15.49 -13.94
C GLN A 159 3.61 16.71 -13.51
N LYS A 160 3.80 17.82 -14.23
CA LYS A 160 3.05 19.06 -14.01
C LYS A 160 1.58 18.90 -14.38
N LEU A 161 0.69 19.29 -13.47
CA LEU A 161 -0.76 19.21 -13.66
C LEU A 161 -1.29 20.50 -14.31
N SER A 162 -1.16 20.63 -15.64
CA SER A 162 -1.73 21.75 -16.39
C SER A 162 -2.46 21.31 -17.65
N GLY A 163 -3.71 21.78 -17.84
CA GLY A 163 -4.51 21.46 -19.01
C GLY A 163 -4.71 19.95 -19.19
N THR A 164 -4.43 19.44 -20.39
CA THR A 164 -4.55 18.01 -20.73
C THR A 164 -3.59 17.11 -19.94
N ALA A 165 -2.45 17.65 -19.46
CA ALA A 165 -1.50 16.91 -18.64
C ALA A 165 -2.04 16.54 -17.25
N ALA A 166 -3.19 17.08 -16.84
CA ALA A 166 -3.89 16.64 -15.63
C ALA A 166 -4.69 15.34 -15.84
N VAL A 167 -4.85 14.87 -17.07
CA VAL A 167 -5.67 13.68 -17.40
C VAL A 167 -4.86 12.62 -18.12
N ILE A 168 -3.87 13.03 -18.92
CA ILE A 168 -3.02 12.13 -19.69
C ILE A 168 -1.73 11.85 -18.93
N THR A 169 -1.41 10.57 -18.74
CA THR A 169 -0.12 10.15 -18.18
C THR A 169 1.00 10.39 -19.21
N ASP A 170 2.00 11.18 -18.83
CA ASP A 170 3.25 11.32 -19.59
C ASP A 170 4.38 10.59 -18.85
N GLU A 171 4.61 9.34 -19.24
CA GLU A 171 5.67 8.50 -18.65
C GLU A 171 7.09 9.06 -18.85
N SER A 172 7.29 10.00 -19.78
CA SER A 172 8.59 10.65 -19.94
C SER A 172 9.00 11.48 -18.71
N GLN A 173 8.04 11.87 -17.87
CA GLN A 173 8.28 12.62 -16.64
C GLN A 173 8.68 11.70 -15.47
N GLY A 174 8.15 10.48 -15.40
CA GLY A 174 8.52 9.50 -14.37
C GLY A 174 9.80 8.72 -14.68
N ARG A 175 10.15 8.51 -15.96
CA ARG A 175 11.35 7.77 -16.38
C ARG A 175 12.65 8.29 -15.73
N PRO A 176 12.94 9.61 -15.70
CA PRO A 176 14.14 10.13 -15.03
C PRO A 176 14.25 9.75 -13.56
N TRP A 177 13.13 9.70 -12.82
CA TRP A 177 13.10 9.28 -11.42
C TRP A 177 13.49 7.82 -11.28
N ARG A 178 12.94 6.95 -12.14
CA ARG A 178 13.30 5.53 -12.18
C ARG A 178 14.78 5.33 -12.49
N ASP A 179 15.30 6.05 -13.48
CA ASP A 179 16.70 5.90 -13.88
C ASP A 179 17.66 6.42 -12.83
N SER A 180 17.29 7.50 -12.11
CA SER A 180 18.09 8.03 -10.99
C SER A 180 18.13 7.06 -9.82
N VAL A 181 17.00 6.44 -9.47
CA VAL A 181 16.96 5.39 -8.44
C VAL A 181 17.78 4.17 -8.89
N GLN A 182 17.60 3.68 -10.12
CA GLN A 182 18.38 2.54 -10.62
C GLN A 182 19.89 2.83 -10.57
N ALA A 183 20.33 4.00 -11.02
CA ALA A 183 21.74 4.39 -10.99
C ALA A 183 22.30 4.40 -9.55
N LEU A 184 21.52 4.88 -8.57
CA LEU A 184 21.90 4.81 -7.16
C LEU A 184 22.03 3.37 -6.67
N LEU A 185 21.09 2.50 -7.03
CA LEU A 185 21.10 1.10 -6.62
C LEU A 185 22.26 0.32 -7.26
N ASP A 186 22.55 0.57 -8.54
CA ASP A 186 23.64 -0.09 -9.29
C ASP A 186 25.02 0.22 -8.70
N THR A 187 25.18 1.37 -8.03
CA THR A 187 26.44 1.72 -7.35
C THR A 187 26.65 0.99 -6.02
N ASN A 188 25.59 0.41 -5.43
CA ASN A 188 25.61 -0.13 -4.07
C ASN A 188 25.07 -1.57 -3.97
N GLY A 189 24.70 -2.21 -5.07
CA GLY A 189 24.22 -3.58 -5.10
C GLY A 189 23.64 -3.98 -6.45
N SER A 190 23.23 -5.23 -6.58
CA SER A 190 22.52 -5.71 -7.78
C SER A 190 21.02 -5.73 -7.49
N TYR A 191 20.29 -4.77 -8.04
CA TYR A 191 18.83 -4.65 -7.90
C TYR A 191 18.15 -4.69 -9.26
N VAL A 192 17.02 -5.39 -9.34
CA VAL A 192 16.18 -5.50 -10.53
C VAL A 192 14.91 -4.70 -10.29
N CYS A 193 14.58 -3.82 -11.25
CA CYS A 193 13.30 -3.11 -11.27
C CYS A 193 12.16 -4.10 -11.60
N LEU A 194 11.36 -4.46 -10.60
CA LEU A 194 10.18 -5.31 -10.77
C LEU A 194 8.97 -4.54 -11.31
N VAL A 195 8.77 -3.31 -10.82
CA VAL A 195 7.59 -2.50 -11.14
C VAL A 195 8.05 -1.09 -11.50
N GLN A 196 7.52 -0.58 -12.60
CA GLN A 196 7.50 0.83 -12.96
C GLN A 196 6.11 1.14 -13.49
N ARG A 197 5.32 1.89 -12.73
CA ARG A 197 3.96 2.27 -13.15
C ARG A 197 3.64 3.69 -12.78
N GLN A 198 3.13 4.45 -13.75
CA GLN A 198 2.71 5.82 -13.57
C GLN A 198 1.21 5.99 -13.83
N LEU A 199 0.54 6.80 -13.01
CA LEU A 199 -0.80 7.35 -13.23
C LEU A 199 -0.71 8.86 -13.07
N VAL A 200 -0.66 9.60 -14.18
CA VAL A 200 -0.47 11.05 -14.20
C VAL A 200 0.74 11.43 -13.33
N GLY A 201 0.54 12.08 -12.18
CA GLY A 201 1.63 12.48 -11.28
C GLY A 201 2.08 11.41 -10.29
N ILE A 202 1.45 10.24 -10.24
CA ILE A 202 1.73 9.20 -9.26
C ILE A 202 2.61 8.14 -9.90
N LEU A 203 3.78 7.86 -9.35
CA LEU A 203 4.72 6.85 -9.82
C LEU A 203 4.99 5.84 -8.71
N LEU A 204 4.84 4.55 -9.01
CA LEU A 204 5.25 3.44 -8.14
C LEU A 204 6.43 2.73 -8.78
N LEU A 205 7.53 2.62 -8.04
CA LEU A 205 8.69 1.81 -8.39
C LEU A 205 8.91 0.74 -7.33
N ILE A 206 9.19 -0.49 -7.76
CA ILE A 206 9.58 -1.58 -6.85
C ILE A 206 10.83 -2.23 -7.41
N PHE A 207 11.86 -2.31 -6.58
CA PHE A 207 13.12 -2.97 -6.87
C PHE A 207 13.30 -4.15 -5.90
N VAL A 208 13.94 -5.21 -6.39
CA VAL A 208 14.31 -6.36 -5.57
C VAL A 208 15.78 -6.66 -5.77
N ARG A 209 16.47 -7.07 -4.70
CA ARG A 209 17.85 -7.55 -4.83
C ARG A 209 17.89 -8.78 -5.75
N ALA A 210 18.88 -8.85 -6.63
CA ALA A 210 18.97 -9.87 -7.68
C ALA A 210 18.89 -11.31 -7.16
N ASP A 211 19.41 -11.57 -5.96
CA ASP A 211 19.36 -12.89 -5.30
C ASP A 211 17.93 -13.41 -5.04
N HIS A 212 16.94 -12.50 -4.98
CA HIS A 212 15.54 -12.83 -4.77
C HIS A 212 14.70 -12.77 -6.06
N ALA A 213 15.23 -12.24 -7.16
CA ALA A 213 14.47 -12.01 -8.39
C ALA A 213 13.83 -13.28 -8.95
N ASN A 214 14.52 -14.43 -8.88
CA ASN A 214 13.99 -15.71 -9.36
C ASN A 214 12.86 -16.29 -8.49
N ALA A 215 12.66 -15.76 -7.28
CA ALA A 215 11.58 -16.15 -6.37
C ALA A 215 10.36 -15.21 -6.48
N VAL A 216 10.40 -14.24 -7.39
CA VAL A 216 9.28 -13.32 -7.63
C VAL A 216 8.38 -13.89 -8.72
N HIS A 217 7.09 -14.03 -8.40
CA HIS A 217 6.07 -14.57 -9.30
C HIS A 217 4.81 -13.72 -9.26
N ASN A 218 3.88 -14.00 -10.19
CA ASN A 218 2.52 -13.48 -10.14
C ASN A 218 2.42 -11.94 -10.00
N ILE A 219 3.28 -11.22 -10.71
CA ILE A 219 3.29 -9.75 -10.71
C ILE A 219 2.05 -9.26 -11.46
N GLN A 220 1.24 -8.42 -10.81
CA GLN A 220 0.13 -7.71 -11.45
C GLN A 220 0.12 -6.25 -11.01
N ILE A 221 -0.28 -5.37 -11.92
CA ILE A 221 -0.22 -3.92 -11.73
C ILE A 221 -1.55 -3.33 -12.17
N THR A 222 -2.11 -2.45 -11.35
CA THR A 222 -3.36 -1.74 -11.64
C THR A 222 -3.31 -0.31 -11.08
N SER A 223 -4.32 0.48 -11.39
CA SER A 223 -4.39 1.88 -10.97
C SER A 223 -5.85 2.35 -10.92
N ALA A 224 -6.17 3.19 -9.94
CA ALA A 224 -7.49 3.79 -9.78
C ALA A 224 -7.36 5.31 -9.72
N GLY A 225 -7.89 6.02 -10.72
CA GLY A 225 -8.02 7.47 -10.70
C GLY A 225 -9.23 7.91 -9.86
N THR A 226 -9.06 8.98 -9.09
CA THR A 226 -10.10 9.55 -8.21
C THR A 226 -10.23 11.07 -8.34
N GLY A 227 -9.41 11.69 -9.19
CA GLY A 227 -9.29 13.14 -9.34
C GLY A 227 -10.43 13.78 -10.12
N ILE A 228 -10.12 14.38 -11.28
CA ILE A 228 -11.12 15.10 -12.10
C ILE A 228 -12.34 14.20 -12.34
N ALA A 229 -13.53 14.73 -12.05
CA ALA A 229 -14.81 14.01 -12.13
C ALA A 229 -14.88 12.67 -11.35
N GLY A 230 -14.03 12.47 -10.34
CA GLY A 230 -14.00 11.25 -9.51
C GLY A 230 -13.34 10.03 -10.17
N VAL A 231 -12.74 10.21 -11.35
CA VAL A 231 -12.10 9.13 -12.14
C VAL A 231 -10.77 9.54 -12.79
N GLY A 232 -10.43 10.83 -12.81
CA GLY A 232 -9.20 11.34 -13.41
C GLY A 232 -7.95 10.92 -12.63
N GLY A 233 -6.82 10.71 -13.32
CA GLY A 233 -5.59 10.19 -12.72
C GLY A 233 -4.76 11.20 -11.93
N ASN A 234 -5.08 12.50 -11.94
CA ASN A 234 -4.36 13.53 -11.18
C ASN A 234 -4.42 13.35 -9.65
N LYS A 235 -5.35 12.52 -9.18
CA LYS A 235 -5.45 11.97 -7.84
C LYS A 235 -5.86 10.51 -7.96
N GLY A 236 -5.53 9.71 -6.95
CA GLY A 236 -5.85 8.28 -6.96
C GLY A 236 -4.71 7.43 -6.44
N GLY A 237 -4.60 6.21 -6.93
CA GLY A 237 -3.57 5.25 -6.51
C GLY A 237 -3.06 4.39 -7.64
N VAL A 238 -1.76 4.08 -7.60
CA VAL A 238 -1.10 3.03 -8.38
C VAL A 238 -0.83 1.87 -7.44
N ALA A 239 -1.20 0.67 -7.85
CA ALA A 239 -1.02 -0.52 -7.05
C ALA A 239 -0.29 -1.61 -7.84
N ALA A 240 0.60 -2.32 -7.16
CA ALA A 240 1.23 -3.51 -7.70
C ALA A 240 1.19 -4.60 -6.65
N ARG A 241 0.93 -5.83 -7.10
CA ARG A 241 1.05 -7.02 -6.29
C ARG A 241 2.02 -8.00 -6.90
N PHE A 242 2.68 -8.77 -6.06
CA PHE A 242 3.58 -9.84 -6.47
C PHE A 242 3.64 -10.88 -5.37
N GLN A 243 4.05 -12.09 -5.74
CA GLN A 243 4.40 -13.13 -4.80
C GLN A 243 5.92 -13.17 -4.70
N LEU A 244 6.46 -13.16 -3.49
CA LEU A 244 7.88 -13.36 -3.22
C LEU A 244 8.04 -14.60 -2.35
N TYR A 245 8.68 -15.63 -2.88
CA TYR A 245 8.59 -16.99 -2.34
C TYR A 245 7.12 -17.43 -2.24
N ASP A 246 6.62 -17.73 -1.05
CA ASP A 246 5.23 -18.11 -0.81
C ASP A 246 4.41 -16.99 -0.13
N THR A 247 4.91 -15.74 -0.15
CA THR A 247 4.25 -14.58 0.49
C THR A 247 3.72 -13.60 -0.56
N ASN A 248 2.43 -13.27 -0.47
CA ASN A 248 1.77 -12.31 -1.34
C ASN A 248 1.87 -10.90 -0.78
N ILE A 249 2.39 -9.98 -1.59
CA ILE A 249 2.67 -8.60 -1.19
C ILE A 249 1.92 -7.66 -2.12
N CYS A 250 1.22 -6.67 -1.55
CA CYS A 250 0.59 -5.58 -2.29
C CYS A 250 1.18 -4.24 -1.85
N CYS A 251 1.51 -3.38 -2.82
CA CYS A 251 2.02 -2.04 -2.60
C CYS A 251 1.10 -1.04 -3.30
N VAL A 252 0.62 -0.03 -2.58
CA VAL A 252 -0.26 1.03 -3.07
C VAL A 252 0.37 2.38 -2.78
N CYS A 253 0.77 3.09 -3.83
CA CYS A 253 1.19 4.49 -3.77
C CYS A 253 0.04 5.37 -4.21
N CYS A 254 -0.32 6.39 -3.43
CA CYS A 254 -1.43 7.28 -3.76
C CYS A 254 -1.08 8.76 -3.64
N HIS A 255 -1.95 9.59 -4.22
CA HIS A 255 -1.97 11.02 -4.04
C HIS A 255 -3.43 11.45 -3.87
N LEU A 256 -3.81 11.79 -2.63
CA LEU A 256 -5.18 12.16 -2.27
C LEU A 256 -5.39 13.68 -2.35
N SER A 257 -6.64 14.10 -2.23
CA SER A 257 -7.06 15.48 -2.40
C SER A 257 -6.42 16.43 -1.38
N ALA A 258 -5.76 17.46 -1.91
CA ALA A 258 -5.16 18.53 -1.14
C ALA A 258 -6.18 19.44 -0.44
N HIS A 259 -5.66 20.34 0.40
CA HIS A 259 -6.36 21.31 1.24
C HIS A 259 -7.07 20.71 2.46
N GLU A 260 -6.95 21.41 3.59
CA GLU A 260 -7.39 20.94 4.92
C GLU A 260 -8.87 20.53 4.98
N GLN A 261 -9.75 21.32 4.36
CA GLN A 261 -11.19 21.12 4.37
C GLN A 261 -11.68 19.87 3.61
N ASN A 262 -10.83 19.26 2.77
CA ASN A 262 -11.21 18.12 1.93
C ASN A 262 -11.10 16.77 2.65
N LEU A 263 -11.27 16.74 3.97
CA LEU A 263 -11.14 15.53 4.79
C LEU A 263 -12.05 14.40 4.30
N GLU A 264 -13.35 14.66 4.17
CA GLU A 264 -14.29 13.61 3.72
C GLU A 264 -14.02 13.18 2.28
N LYS A 265 -13.51 14.09 1.44
CA LYS A 265 -13.08 13.75 0.08
C LYS A 265 -11.90 12.78 0.11
N ARG A 266 -10.88 13.00 0.95
CA ARG A 266 -9.76 12.06 1.13
C ARG A 266 -10.23 10.68 1.62
N ASN A 267 -11.15 10.65 2.58
CA ASN A 267 -11.76 9.40 3.05
C ASN A 267 -12.48 8.66 1.90
N GLY A 268 -13.25 9.38 1.08
CA GLY A 268 -13.92 8.84 -0.09
C GLY A 268 -12.96 8.35 -1.17
N GLU A 269 -11.86 9.06 -1.41
CA GLU A 269 -10.82 8.64 -2.36
C GLU A 269 -10.08 7.38 -1.89
N TYR A 270 -9.78 7.27 -0.58
CA TYR A 270 -9.27 6.03 0.01
C TYR A 270 -10.22 4.85 -0.26
N ARG A 271 -11.51 4.99 0.06
CA ARG A 271 -12.51 3.94 -0.19
C ARG A 271 -12.60 3.57 -1.67
N ALA A 272 -12.62 4.56 -2.56
CA ALA A 272 -12.64 4.34 -3.99
C ALA A 272 -11.41 3.58 -4.50
N ILE A 273 -10.21 3.84 -3.95
CA ILE A 273 -9.00 3.07 -4.25
C ILE A 273 -9.16 1.63 -3.75
N MET A 274 -9.61 1.43 -2.51
CA MET A 274 -9.83 0.10 -1.94
C MET A 274 -10.81 -0.75 -2.75
N GLU A 275 -11.86 -0.13 -3.30
CA GLU A 275 -12.89 -0.80 -4.10
C GLU A 275 -12.47 -1.07 -5.55
N ARG A 276 -11.72 -0.14 -6.17
CA ARG A 276 -11.43 -0.17 -7.62
C ARG A 276 -10.09 -0.79 -7.97
N VAL A 277 -9.17 -0.87 -7.02
CA VAL A 277 -7.91 -1.62 -7.20
C VAL A 277 -8.22 -3.11 -7.07
N LEU A 278 -8.37 -3.75 -8.23
CA LEU A 278 -8.65 -5.18 -8.35
C LEU A 278 -7.57 -5.85 -9.20
N PHE A 279 -7.18 -7.04 -8.78
CA PHE A 279 -6.24 -7.91 -9.46
C PHE A 279 -6.97 -9.17 -9.96
N THR A 280 -6.44 -9.75 -11.04
CA THR A 280 -6.95 -11.01 -11.56
C THR A 280 -6.65 -12.12 -10.56
N PRO A 281 -7.63 -12.95 -10.20
CA PRO A 281 -7.43 -14.03 -9.24
C PRO A 281 -6.42 -15.03 -9.78
N LEU A 282 -5.63 -15.61 -8.89
CA LEU A 282 -4.80 -16.76 -9.22
C LEU A 282 -5.70 -18.01 -9.24
N GLY A 283 -5.42 -18.94 -10.15
CA GLY A 283 -6.10 -20.23 -10.19
C GLY A 283 -5.74 -21.11 -9.00
N ASP A 284 -6.43 -22.25 -8.88
CA ASP A 284 -6.25 -23.19 -7.78
C ASP A 284 -4.81 -23.72 -7.66
N ASP A 285 -4.02 -23.65 -8.73
CA ASP A 285 -2.60 -24.02 -8.76
C ASP A 285 -1.66 -22.91 -8.25
N GLY A 286 -2.19 -21.72 -7.92
CA GLY A 286 -1.43 -20.55 -7.46
C GLY A 286 -0.48 -19.96 -8.50
N ALA A 287 -0.50 -20.44 -9.74
CA ALA A 287 0.51 -20.14 -10.74
C ALA A 287 -0.06 -19.38 -11.95
N ASN A 288 -1.31 -19.66 -12.33
CA ASN A 288 -1.91 -19.11 -13.53
C ASN A 288 -3.06 -18.14 -13.19
N PRO A 289 -3.04 -16.89 -13.67
CA PRO A 289 -4.18 -15.99 -13.54
C PRO A 289 -5.43 -16.61 -14.17
N THR A 290 -6.52 -16.68 -13.41
CA THR A 290 -7.81 -17.17 -13.90
C THR A 290 -8.62 -16.01 -14.42
N PRO A 291 -8.97 -15.96 -15.73
CA PRO A 291 -9.80 -14.90 -16.27
C PRO A 291 -11.13 -14.79 -15.52
N LEU A 292 -11.58 -13.56 -15.26
CA LEU A 292 -12.89 -13.29 -14.64
C LEU A 292 -14.09 -13.62 -15.55
N VAL A 293 -13.85 -14.26 -16.70
CA VAL A 293 -14.87 -14.66 -17.68
C VAL A 293 -14.87 -16.19 -17.76
N SER A 294 -16.03 -16.81 -17.56
CA SER A 294 -16.16 -18.26 -17.71
C SER A 294 -16.06 -18.65 -19.17
N SER A 295 -15.15 -19.59 -19.48
CA SER A 295 -15.09 -20.28 -20.78
C SER A 295 -16.26 -21.26 -20.98
N TYR A 296 -16.99 -21.60 -19.93
CA TYR A 296 -18.18 -22.45 -19.96
C TYR A 296 -19.34 -21.83 -19.15
N PRO A 297 -20.41 -21.32 -19.80
CA PRO A 297 -21.55 -20.76 -19.08
C PRO A 297 -22.21 -21.81 -18.18
N GLY A 298 -22.25 -21.57 -16.86
CA GLY A 298 -23.20 -22.23 -15.96
C GLY A 298 -22.67 -23.29 -14.98
N THR A 299 -21.37 -23.55 -14.87
CA THR A 299 -20.87 -24.66 -14.01
C THR A 299 -20.16 -24.26 -12.72
N TYR A 300 -19.66 -23.03 -12.57
CA TYR A 300 -19.04 -22.55 -11.32
C TYR A 300 -19.25 -21.04 -11.14
N PRO A 301 -19.37 -20.52 -9.91
CA PRO A 301 -19.31 -19.07 -9.68
C PRO A 301 -17.99 -18.53 -10.23
N LEU A 302 -18.03 -17.38 -10.92
CA LEU A 302 -16.83 -16.73 -11.44
C LEU A 302 -15.84 -16.49 -10.29
N PRO A 303 -14.53 -16.69 -10.51
CA PRO A 303 -13.57 -16.40 -9.47
C PRO A 303 -13.66 -14.91 -9.12
N GLN A 304 -13.68 -14.59 -7.81
CA GLN A 304 -13.74 -13.20 -7.37
C GLN A 304 -12.37 -12.54 -7.59
N ALA A 305 -12.37 -11.27 -8.00
CA ALA A 305 -11.14 -10.52 -8.16
C ALA A 305 -10.39 -10.44 -6.82
N THR A 306 -9.07 -10.53 -6.88
CA THR A 306 -8.22 -10.34 -5.69
C THR A 306 -8.16 -8.85 -5.37
N THR A 307 -8.51 -8.49 -4.13
CA THR A 307 -8.51 -7.12 -3.61
C THR A 307 -7.18 -6.79 -2.94
N ILE A 308 -7.00 -5.53 -2.51
CA ILE A 308 -5.81 -5.10 -1.78
C ILE A 308 -5.61 -5.94 -0.50
N LEU A 309 -6.67 -6.19 0.27
CA LEU A 309 -6.59 -6.84 1.59
C LEU A 309 -6.48 -8.37 1.54
N ASP A 310 -6.55 -8.98 0.36
CA ASP A 310 -6.36 -10.43 0.19
C ASP A 310 -4.87 -10.85 0.19
N HIS A 311 -3.95 -9.91 0.43
CA HIS A 311 -2.51 -10.15 0.45
C HIS A 311 -1.99 -10.30 1.89
N ASP A 312 -0.94 -11.10 2.07
CA ASP A 312 -0.32 -11.34 3.38
C ASP A 312 0.31 -10.06 3.96
N VAL A 313 0.89 -9.24 3.09
CA VAL A 313 1.51 -7.95 3.45
C VAL A 313 1.00 -6.86 2.52
N VAL A 314 0.54 -5.75 3.09
CA VAL A 314 0.11 -4.57 2.33
C VAL A 314 0.84 -3.33 2.80
N PHE A 315 1.53 -2.66 1.87
CA PHE A 315 2.06 -1.32 2.06
C PHE A 315 1.13 -0.33 1.37
N PHE A 316 0.50 0.56 2.14
CA PHE A 316 -0.33 1.64 1.60
C PHE A 316 0.26 2.98 2.05
N PHE A 317 0.71 3.77 1.09
CA PHE A 317 1.52 4.97 1.35
C PHE A 317 1.35 6.00 0.23
N GLY A 318 1.99 7.16 0.38
CA GLY A 318 1.96 8.23 -0.62
C GLY A 318 1.77 9.61 0.00
N ASP A 319 1.39 10.58 -0.82
CA ASP A 319 0.90 11.88 -0.34
C ASP A 319 -0.59 11.76 0.00
N LEU A 320 -0.84 11.36 1.25
CA LEU A 320 -2.20 11.17 1.77
C LEU A 320 -2.92 12.50 2.01
N ASN A 321 -2.20 13.63 2.04
CA ASN A 321 -2.73 14.99 2.16
C ASN A 321 -3.63 15.28 3.38
N TYR A 322 -3.64 14.42 4.40
CA TYR A 322 -4.23 14.73 5.71
C TYR A 322 -3.41 15.82 6.39
N ARG A 323 -4.09 16.71 7.11
CA ARG A 323 -3.48 17.91 7.69
C ARG A 323 -3.56 17.87 9.21
N VAL A 324 -2.68 18.61 9.86
CA VAL A 324 -2.79 18.91 11.29
C VAL A 324 -3.84 20.00 11.47
N ALA A 325 -4.89 19.73 12.24
CA ALA A 325 -6.01 20.63 12.49
C ALA A 325 -5.67 21.69 13.56
N LEU A 326 -4.56 22.41 13.35
CA LEU A 326 -4.06 23.48 14.22
C LEU A 326 -3.74 24.73 13.38
N ARG A 327 -3.66 25.88 14.04
CA ARG A 327 -3.20 27.11 13.37
C ARG A 327 -1.71 27.05 13.08
N SER A 328 -1.26 27.71 12.02
CA SER A 328 0.14 27.70 11.60
C SER A 328 1.10 28.15 12.70
N GLU A 329 0.74 29.18 13.48
CA GLU A 329 1.58 29.66 14.59
C GLU A 329 1.77 28.59 15.67
N GLU A 330 0.74 27.80 15.93
CA GLU A 330 0.78 26.72 16.92
C GLU A 330 1.59 25.54 16.42
N VAL A 331 1.43 25.17 15.13
CA VAL A 331 2.24 24.13 14.49
C VAL A 331 3.72 24.48 14.56
N LEU A 332 4.09 25.71 14.20
CA LEU A 332 5.48 26.18 14.25
C LEU A 332 6.06 26.12 15.67
N ARG A 333 5.29 26.53 16.68
CA ARG A 333 5.72 26.40 18.09
C ARG A 333 5.94 24.95 18.51
N CYS A 334 5.09 24.03 18.04
CA CYS A 334 5.26 22.61 18.34
C CYS A 334 6.48 22.02 17.63
N ILE A 335 6.77 22.45 16.40
CA ILE A 335 7.98 22.08 15.67
C ILE A 335 9.23 22.56 16.43
N GLU A 336 9.26 23.83 16.84
CA GLU A 336 10.37 24.39 17.64
C GLU A 336 10.58 23.63 18.96
N ALA A 337 9.49 23.17 19.59
CA ALA A 337 9.53 22.40 20.83
C ALA A 337 9.73 20.89 20.63
N ALA A 338 9.77 20.40 19.38
CA ALA A 338 9.73 18.98 19.03
C ALA A 338 8.59 18.19 19.69
N ASP A 339 7.42 18.83 19.85
CA ASP A 339 6.22 18.22 20.46
C ASP A 339 5.42 17.40 19.43
N TRP A 340 6.04 16.31 18.98
CA TRP A 340 5.45 15.38 18.01
C TRP A 340 4.17 14.70 18.51
N PRO A 341 4.06 14.28 19.78
CA PRO A 341 2.83 13.68 20.29
C PRO A 341 1.63 14.64 20.22
N TYR A 342 1.83 15.93 20.53
CA TYR A 342 0.75 16.92 20.44
C TYR A 342 0.31 17.15 18.99
N LEU A 343 1.26 17.32 18.06
CA LEU A 343 0.95 17.43 16.62
C LEU A 343 0.21 16.20 16.10
N ALA A 344 0.67 15.00 16.45
CA ALA A 344 0.04 13.74 16.04
C ALA A 344 -1.39 13.59 16.58
N SER A 345 -1.68 14.14 17.77
CA SER A 345 -3.05 14.11 18.33
C SER A 345 -4.04 15.01 17.59
N HIS A 346 -3.55 15.98 16.80
CA HIS A 346 -4.36 16.86 15.96
C HIS A 346 -4.27 16.51 14.47
N ASP A 347 -3.59 15.42 14.13
CA ASP A 347 -3.53 14.92 12.75
C ASP A 347 -4.87 14.28 12.34
N GLN A 348 -5.35 14.67 11.17
CA GLN A 348 -6.61 14.19 10.62
C GLN A 348 -6.56 12.69 10.26
N LEU A 349 -5.42 12.15 9.82
CA LEU A 349 -5.31 10.73 9.47
C LEU A 349 -5.43 9.85 10.72
N ASN A 350 -4.69 10.18 11.78
CA ASN A 350 -4.78 9.52 13.08
C ASN A 350 -6.21 9.55 13.63
N SER A 351 -6.87 10.70 13.53
CA SER A 351 -8.28 10.86 13.92
C SER A 351 -9.18 9.91 13.10
N CYS A 352 -9.08 9.94 11.77
CA CYS A 352 -9.89 9.09 10.89
C CYS A 352 -9.65 7.59 11.10
N ARG A 353 -8.40 7.18 11.35
CA ARG A 353 -8.04 5.79 11.66
C ARG A 353 -8.62 5.33 12.99
N SER A 354 -8.49 6.14 14.03
CA SER A 354 -9.02 5.81 15.37
C SER A 354 -10.54 5.65 15.40
N MET A 355 -11.25 6.36 14.53
CA MET A 355 -12.70 6.31 14.40
C MET A 355 -13.20 5.30 13.35
N GLY A 356 -12.30 4.60 12.65
CA GLY A 356 -12.67 3.63 11.61
C GLY A 356 -13.21 4.26 10.32
N PHE A 357 -12.96 5.56 10.08
CA PHE A 357 -13.44 6.24 8.87
C PHE A 357 -12.58 5.95 7.64
N ALA A 358 -11.28 5.73 7.82
CA ALA A 358 -10.35 5.43 6.74
C ALA A 358 -9.16 4.61 7.27
N PHE A 359 -8.50 3.87 6.37
CA PHE A 359 -7.29 3.10 6.66
C PHE A 359 -7.42 2.03 7.76
N GLU A 360 -8.61 1.48 7.99
CA GLU A 360 -8.75 0.18 8.67
C GLU A 360 -8.52 -0.95 7.64
N PRO A 361 -7.71 -2.00 7.92
CA PRO A 361 -7.05 -2.36 9.18
C PRO A 361 -5.57 -1.93 9.30
N PHE A 362 -5.16 -0.83 8.65
CA PHE A 362 -3.75 -0.44 8.57
C PHE A 362 -3.19 0.12 9.89
N SER A 363 -1.91 -0.20 10.13
CA SER A 363 -1.11 0.33 11.23
C SER A 363 -0.07 1.34 10.72
N GLU A 364 0.34 2.26 11.58
CA GLU A 364 1.35 3.28 11.29
C GLU A 364 2.18 3.46 12.56
N ALA A 365 3.49 3.62 12.40
CA ALA A 365 4.39 3.84 13.52
C ALA A 365 4.18 5.25 14.14
N PRO A 366 4.52 5.44 15.42
CA PRO A 366 4.53 6.78 16.02
C PRO A 366 5.41 7.75 15.23
N LEU A 367 4.92 8.98 15.05
CA LEU A 367 5.63 10.03 14.34
C LEU A 367 6.66 10.69 15.27
N HIS A 368 7.92 10.67 14.86
CA HIS A 368 9.06 11.23 15.62
C HIS A 368 9.87 12.26 14.81
N PHE A 369 9.23 12.86 13.81
CA PHE A 369 9.82 13.80 12.88
C PHE A 369 8.87 14.97 12.66
N ALA A 370 9.41 16.10 12.20
CA ALA A 370 8.62 17.28 11.87
C ALA A 370 7.70 17.02 10.67
N PRO A 371 6.54 17.71 10.56
CA PRO A 371 5.73 17.67 9.34
C PRO A 371 6.56 18.06 8.12
N ASP A 372 6.37 17.33 7.01
CA ASP A 372 6.95 17.69 5.72
C ASP A 372 6.27 18.97 5.21
N LEU A 373 7.01 20.09 5.12
CA LEU A 373 6.45 21.44 4.89
C LEU A 373 6.10 21.77 3.43
#